data_AF-A0A9J6GBH2-F1
#
_entry.id   AF-A0A9J6GBH2-F1
#
_cell.length_a   1.000
_cell.length_b   1.000
_cell.length_c   1.000
_cell.angle_alpha   90.00
_cell.angle_beta   90.00
_cell.angle_gamma   90.00
#
_symmetry.space_group_name_H-M   'P 1'
#
loop_
_entity.id
_entity.type
_entity.pdbx_description
1 polymer ?
#
loop_
_entity_poly.entity_id
_entity_poly.type
_entity_poly.pdbx_seq_one_letter_code
_entity_poly.pdbx_strand_id
1 'polypeptide(L)'
;MVESLSPDQSSPDGFSEAPAHAASSVDYRNIILPSDQWGKHVSSEEPLCVAYSVCLPGPDMGLLHAQKLVLFRDGDSGVEHQVFVRGVELSLEEHCEPASVLLAVDSMKVCSGAGLPAEFPLARNANMTKWDESLYHTKCKGALSGVEKCCISCKYLRRLLLNQRCRARQPKLKEKLARKLRVKCQAVRRLRAKVKSLDQAIAQMKQENEEIEESALKKKIGKLPPKQKAAVLQCFEAANRKSPKGMRYNPEWLLECIIMRMKSPRLYEHVWREKILVLPSRTCLGKYMRQYESSFGFNGTVLSGIAKKTQKMTEFGRHGGIILGEMKLDENFTVAAGTGKIDGFVDLGPFTTEADNLRHVTMV
;
A
#
# COMPACT_ATOMS: atom_id res chain seq x y z
N MET A 1 -14.42 50.69 75.67
CA MET A 1 -14.90 50.58 77.06
C MET A 1 -14.21 49.34 77.62
N VAL A 2 -13.13 49.56 78.41
CA VAL A 2 -13.18 49.57 79.90
C VAL A 2 -13.30 48.10 80.33
N GLU A 3 -12.38 47.43 81.03
CA GLU A 3 -11.53 47.76 82.19
C GLU A 3 -10.59 46.55 82.33
N SER A 4 -9.25 46.67 82.34
CA SER A 4 -8.40 46.70 83.54
C SER A 4 -8.91 45.88 84.74
N LEU A 5 -8.10 44.94 85.22
CA LEU A 5 -7.81 44.74 86.66
C LEU A 5 -6.75 43.64 86.84
N SER A 6 -5.53 44.07 87.18
CA SER A 6 -4.60 43.31 88.04
C SER A 6 -5.07 43.42 89.49
N PRO A 7 -4.73 42.48 90.39
CA PRO A 7 -3.63 42.78 91.32
C PRO A 7 -2.76 41.57 91.75
N ASP A 8 -1.46 41.78 91.64
CA ASP A 8 -0.41 41.78 92.69
C ASP A 8 -0.28 40.69 93.82
N GLN A 9 0.95 40.16 93.85
CA GLN A 9 1.83 39.67 94.95
C GLN A 9 1.64 38.30 95.63
N SER A 10 2.62 37.40 95.40
CA SER A 10 3.62 37.00 96.42
C SER A 10 4.74 36.11 95.83
N SER A 11 5.98 36.45 96.14
CA SER A 11 7.22 35.62 96.05
C SER A 11 7.76 35.43 97.48
N PRO A 12 8.81 34.64 97.80
CA PRO A 12 9.71 33.80 97.00
C PRO A 12 9.77 32.32 97.55
N ASP A 13 10.42 31.30 96.97
CA ASP A 13 11.85 31.00 96.81
C ASP A 13 11.93 29.59 96.17
N GLY A 14 12.99 29.28 95.39
CA GLY A 14 13.36 27.89 95.13
C GLY A 14 13.90 27.57 93.73
N PHE A 15 15.21 27.73 93.56
CA PHE A 15 16.15 27.02 92.68
C PHE A 15 15.64 26.17 91.49
N SER A 16 16.16 26.53 90.30
CA SER A 16 16.78 25.67 89.28
C SER A 16 16.05 24.41 88.82
N GLU A 17 15.59 24.40 87.55
CA GLU A 17 16.09 23.49 86.50
C GLU A 17 15.43 23.80 85.15
N ALA A 18 16.26 23.97 84.11
CA ALA A 18 15.80 24.02 82.73
C ALA A 18 15.52 22.60 82.23
N PRO A 19 14.37 22.29 81.61
CA PRO A 19 14.17 20.99 81.00
C PRO A 19 14.84 20.97 79.63
N ALA A 20 15.88 20.15 79.53
CA ALA A 20 16.53 19.76 78.30
C ALA A 20 15.51 19.17 77.31
N HIS A 21 15.61 19.60 76.05
CA HIS A 21 14.92 19.00 74.92
C HIS A 21 15.35 17.53 74.77
N ALA A 22 14.44 16.61 75.03
CA ALA A 22 14.63 15.19 74.73
C ALA A 22 14.44 14.97 73.22
N ALA A 23 15.55 14.92 72.48
CA ALA A 23 15.59 14.37 71.13
C ALA A 23 15.45 12.84 71.23
N SER A 24 14.37 12.30 70.70
CA SER A 24 14.20 10.86 70.44
C SER A 24 15.23 10.42 69.41
N SER A 25 16.42 9.99 69.84
CA SER A 25 17.45 9.47 68.92
C SER A 25 17.08 8.05 68.49
N VAL A 26 16.62 7.89 67.25
CA VAL A 26 16.52 6.57 66.62
C VAL A 26 17.95 6.05 66.40
N ASP A 27 18.33 4.93 67.02
CA ASP A 27 19.69 4.37 66.89
C ASP A 27 19.88 3.66 65.54
N TYR A 28 20.46 4.38 64.57
CA TYR A 28 20.87 3.82 63.27
C TYR A 28 22.33 3.36 63.26
N ARG A 29 23.03 3.42 64.40
CA ARG A 29 24.43 2.99 64.52
C ARG A 29 24.54 1.49 64.39
N ASN A 30 23.59 0.72 64.92
CA ASN A 30 23.67 -0.74 64.97
C ASN A 30 22.41 -1.41 64.40
N ILE A 31 22.14 -1.17 63.12
CA ILE A 31 21.03 -1.83 62.41
C ILE A 31 21.39 -3.28 62.12
N ILE A 32 20.44 -4.20 62.32
CA ILE A 32 20.58 -5.60 61.93
C ILE A 32 20.64 -5.68 60.40
N LEU A 33 21.72 -6.28 59.88
CA LEU A 33 21.96 -6.34 58.44
C LEU A 33 20.98 -7.31 57.76
N PRO A 34 20.36 -6.92 56.62
CA PRO A 34 19.46 -7.79 55.86
C PRO A 34 20.12 -9.07 55.32
N SER A 35 21.42 -8.99 54.99
CA SER A 35 22.20 -10.09 54.45
C SER A 35 23.68 -9.96 54.84
N ASP A 36 24.43 -11.05 54.68
CA ASP A 36 25.87 -11.15 54.92
C ASP A 36 26.73 -10.32 53.95
N GLN A 37 26.12 -9.80 52.88
CA GLN A 37 26.78 -9.00 51.84
C GLN A 37 26.93 -7.52 52.22
N TRP A 38 26.29 -7.07 53.29
CA TRP A 38 26.36 -5.68 53.74
C TRP A 38 27.58 -5.45 54.65
N GLY A 39 28.39 -4.46 54.29
CA GLY A 39 29.41 -3.87 55.16
C GLY A 39 28.88 -2.60 55.83
N LYS A 40 29.31 -2.37 57.07
CA LYS A 40 29.03 -1.14 57.84
C LYS A 40 30.31 -0.34 58.01
N HIS A 41 30.25 0.96 57.76
CA HIS A 41 31.36 1.89 57.90
C HIS A 41 30.89 3.18 58.57
N VAL A 42 31.54 3.59 59.66
CA VAL A 42 31.29 4.91 60.27
C VAL A 42 32.14 5.92 59.50
N SER A 43 31.49 6.86 58.82
CA SER A 43 32.15 7.84 57.95
C SER A 43 32.51 9.12 58.69
N SER A 44 31.76 9.47 59.73
CA SER A 44 32.02 10.61 60.63
C SER A 44 31.38 10.32 61.99
N GLU A 45 32.03 10.71 63.08
CA GLU A 45 31.49 10.56 64.44
C GLU A 45 30.69 11.80 64.91
N GLU A 46 31.01 13.00 64.40
CA GLU A 46 30.28 14.25 64.71
C GLU A 46 30.23 15.17 63.47
N PRO A 47 29.05 15.40 62.84
CA PRO A 47 27.79 14.69 63.07
C PRO A 47 27.91 13.20 62.70
N LEU A 48 27.13 12.34 63.37
CA LEU A 48 27.19 10.89 63.14
C LEU A 48 26.75 10.58 61.71
N CYS A 49 27.60 9.89 60.97
CA CYS A 49 27.30 9.43 59.61
C CYS A 49 27.68 7.96 59.46
N VAL A 50 26.69 7.09 59.25
CA VAL A 50 26.90 5.65 59.10
C VAL A 50 26.54 5.23 57.68
N ALA A 51 27.49 4.58 57.02
CA ALA A 51 27.34 4.04 55.68
C ALA A 51 27.16 2.52 55.75
N TYR A 52 26.10 2.03 55.12
CA TYR A 52 25.89 0.61 54.85
C TYR A 52 26.07 0.38 53.36
N SER A 53 26.90 -0.59 52.95
CA SER A 53 27.19 -0.81 51.53
C SER A 53 27.30 -2.29 51.16
N VAL A 54 26.86 -2.62 49.94
CA VAL A 54 27.13 -3.90 49.29
C VAL A 54 28.16 -3.64 48.20
N CYS A 55 29.37 -4.18 48.37
CA CYS A 55 30.49 -3.96 47.47
C CYS A 55 30.74 -5.19 46.59
N LEU A 56 31.04 -4.96 45.31
CA LEU A 56 31.46 -5.97 44.37
C LEU A 56 32.90 -5.69 43.92
N PRO A 57 33.73 -6.73 43.69
CA PRO A 57 35.04 -6.55 43.08
C PRO A 57 34.85 -5.98 41.67
N GLY A 58 35.63 -4.94 41.37
CA GLY A 58 35.73 -4.41 40.01
C GLY A 58 36.58 -5.32 39.11
N PRO A 59 36.61 -5.03 37.80
CA PRO A 59 37.39 -5.80 36.83
C PRO A 59 38.91 -5.59 36.99
N ASP A 60 39.31 -4.50 37.64
CA ASP A 60 40.69 -4.17 37.92
C ASP A 60 41.04 -4.55 39.38
N MET A 61 42.18 -5.24 39.55
CA MET A 61 42.66 -5.65 40.87
C MET A 61 42.81 -4.44 41.81
N GLY A 62 42.14 -4.48 42.96
CA GLY A 62 42.20 -3.44 43.99
C GLY A 62 41.09 -2.37 43.92
N LEU A 63 40.17 -2.43 42.95
CA LEU A 63 38.99 -1.56 42.92
C LEU A 63 37.75 -2.30 43.43
N LEU A 64 37.06 -1.71 44.40
CA LEU A 64 35.76 -2.16 44.91
C LEU A 64 34.68 -1.16 44.48
N HIS A 65 33.59 -1.65 43.92
CA HIS A 65 32.45 -0.84 43.53
C HIS A 65 31.27 -1.07 44.47
N ALA A 66 30.75 -0.01 45.08
CA ALA A 66 29.50 -0.07 45.81
C ALA A 66 28.33 -0.30 44.83
N GLN A 67 27.74 -1.50 44.86
CA GLN A 67 26.54 -1.83 44.10
C GLN A 67 25.30 -1.19 44.73
N LYS A 68 25.24 -1.16 46.06
CA LYS A 68 24.22 -0.49 46.88
C LYS A 68 24.93 0.25 48.02
N LEU A 69 24.50 1.46 48.32
CA LEU A 69 25.03 2.28 49.41
C LEU A 69 23.86 3.03 50.04
N VAL A 70 23.75 2.97 51.36
CA VAL A 70 22.80 3.73 52.16
C VAL A 70 23.59 4.52 53.19
N LEU A 71 23.45 5.83 53.17
CA LEU A 71 24.06 6.74 54.14
C LEU A 71 22.97 7.20 55.08
N PHE A 72 23.20 7.11 56.39
CA PHE A 72 22.36 7.71 57.42
C PHE A 72 23.13 8.83 58.11
N ARG A 73 22.46 9.95 58.37
CA ARG A 73 23.01 11.14 59.03
C ARG A 73 21.99 11.76 59.98
N ASP A 74 22.48 12.45 60.99
CA ASP A 74 21.62 13.31 61.83
C ASP A 74 21.16 14.53 61.02
N GLY A 75 19.84 14.76 60.97
CA GLY A 75 19.22 15.95 60.40
C GLY A 75 18.39 16.71 61.43
N ASP A 76 17.92 17.91 61.07
CA ASP A 76 17.25 18.85 61.99
C ASP A 76 15.93 18.31 62.58
N SER A 77 15.30 17.33 61.93
CA SER A 77 14.00 16.76 62.32
C SER A 77 14.01 15.23 62.51
N GLY A 78 15.19 14.58 62.45
CA GLY A 78 15.32 13.12 62.56
C GLY A 78 16.53 12.56 61.82
N VAL A 79 16.47 11.28 61.44
CA VAL A 79 17.53 10.60 60.69
C VAL A 79 17.30 10.81 59.18
N GLU A 80 18.23 11.51 58.52
CA GLU A 80 18.24 11.63 57.06
C GLU A 80 18.92 10.41 56.42
N HIS A 81 18.46 10.04 55.23
CA HIS A 81 19.05 8.95 54.48
C HIS A 81 19.28 9.30 53.00
N GLN A 82 20.39 8.80 52.44
CA GLN A 82 20.69 8.87 51.02
C GLN A 82 20.95 7.46 50.48
N VAL A 83 20.23 7.08 49.43
CA VAL A 83 20.35 5.75 48.81
C VAL A 83 20.98 5.87 47.43
N PHE A 84 22.05 5.13 47.20
CA PHE A 84 22.68 4.99 45.90
C PHE A 84 22.64 3.54 45.44
N VAL A 85 22.15 3.29 44.23
CA VAL A 85 22.23 1.99 43.57
C VAL A 85 23.05 2.16 42.29
N ARG A 86 24.24 1.56 42.26
CA ARG A 86 25.25 1.73 41.21
C ARG A 86 25.58 3.20 40.88
N GLY A 87 25.72 4.01 41.93
CA GLY A 87 26.05 5.43 41.82
C GLY A 87 24.90 6.32 41.37
N VAL A 88 23.68 5.79 41.22
CA VAL A 88 22.47 6.58 40.97
C VAL A 88 21.74 6.80 42.28
N GLU A 89 21.53 8.05 42.65
CA GLU A 89 20.75 8.43 43.83
C GLU A 89 19.27 8.11 43.62
N LEU A 90 18.66 7.47 44.61
CA LEU A 90 17.25 7.10 44.64
C LEU A 90 16.57 7.80 45.80
N SER A 91 15.48 8.50 45.51
CA SER A 91 14.59 9.05 46.53
C SER A 91 13.67 7.95 47.07
N LEU A 92 13.79 7.66 48.36
CA LEU A 92 12.82 6.87 49.13
C LEU A 92 11.98 7.82 50.00
N GLU A 93 10.84 7.35 50.51
CA GLU A 93 9.93 8.15 51.31
C GLU A 93 10.60 8.65 52.61
N GLU A 94 10.40 9.93 52.95
CA GLU A 94 11.17 10.70 53.95
C GLU A 94 10.97 10.24 55.42
N HIS A 95 10.16 9.21 55.69
CA HIS A 95 9.76 8.83 57.05
C HIS A 95 9.84 7.32 57.35
N CYS A 96 10.74 6.59 56.68
CA CYS A 96 10.96 5.17 56.99
C CYS A 96 11.98 4.97 58.13
N GLU A 97 11.69 4.03 59.02
CA GLU A 97 12.66 3.55 60.02
C GLU A 97 13.95 3.06 59.31
N PRO A 98 15.16 3.39 59.82
CA PRO A 98 16.43 3.05 59.16
C PRO A 98 16.59 1.58 58.78
N ALA A 99 16.10 0.65 59.61
CA ALA A 99 16.09 -0.78 59.31
C ALA A 99 15.19 -1.13 58.09
N SER A 100 14.04 -0.48 57.97
CA SER A 100 13.11 -0.65 56.85
C SER A 100 13.69 -0.13 55.53
N VAL A 101 14.44 0.98 55.58
CA VAL A 101 15.17 1.51 54.42
C VAL A 101 16.20 0.48 53.93
N LEU A 102 16.98 -0.11 54.84
CA LEU A 102 18.01 -1.07 54.49
C LEU A 102 17.42 -2.35 53.86
N LEU A 103 16.31 -2.87 54.41
CA LEU A 103 15.57 -4.01 53.86
C LEU A 103 14.98 -3.70 52.48
N ALA A 104 14.39 -2.51 52.29
CA ALA A 104 13.84 -2.09 51.01
C ALA A 104 14.94 -2.07 49.92
N VAL A 105 16.11 -1.50 50.22
CA VAL A 105 17.25 -1.43 49.31
C VAL A 105 17.83 -2.82 49.02
N ASP A 106 17.90 -3.72 50.00
CA ASP A 106 18.34 -5.10 49.81
C ASP A 106 17.46 -5.86 48.81
N SER A 107 16.13 -5.69 48.89
CA SER A 107 15.18 -6.33 47.98
C SER A 107 15.21 -5.81 46.53
N MET A 108 15.83 -4.64 46.28
CA MET A 108 15.88 -4.05 44.94
C MET A 108 16.71 -4.89 43.97
N LYS A 109 16.12 -5.18 42.81
CA LYS A 109 16.83 -5.79 41.67
C LYS A 109 17.60 -4.73 40.90
N VAL A 110 18.87 -5.00 40.65
CA VAL A 110 19.76 -4.07 39.94
C VAL A 110 19.70 -4.32 38.42
N CYS A 111 19.66 -3.25 37.64
CA CYS A 111 19.57 -3.31 36.18
C CYS A 111 20.79 -3.97 35.54
N SER A 112 20.65 -5.00 34.70
CA SER A 112 21.79 -5.64 34.01
C SER A 112 22.42 -4.82 32.86
N GLY A 113 21.89 -3.64 32.54
CA GLY A 113 22.40 -2.80 31.46
C GLY A 113 21.93 -3.23 30.07
N ALA A 114 22.58 -2.69 29.04
CA ALA A 114 22.31 -2.93 27.62
C ALA A 114 23.12 -4.12 27.05
N GLY A 115 24.14 -4.61 27.77
CA GLY A 115 25.01 -5.72 27.39
C GLY A 115 26.50 -5.36 27.43
N LEU A 116 27.35 -6.32 27.05
CA LEU A 116 28.80 -6.18 27.11
C LEU A 116 29.35 -5.34 25.95
N PRO A 117 30.41 -4.54 26.15
CA PRO A 117 31.09 -3.81 25.07
C PRO A 117 31.53 -4.71 23.91
N ALA A 118 31.93 -5.94 24.19
CA ALA A 118 32.33 -6.92 23.17
C ALA A 118 31.19 -7.29 22.20
N GLU A 119 29.92 -7.22 22.62
CA GLU A 119 28.77 -7.45 21.75
C GLU A 119 28.58 -6.32 20.72
N PHE A 120 29.13 -5.13 21.02
CA PHE A 120 28.90 -3.89 20.29
C PHE A 120 30.22 -3.14 19.98
N PRO A 121 31.14 -3.72 19.18
CA PRO A 121 32.46 -3.13 18.90
C PRO A 121 32.41 -1.79 18.16
N LEU A 122 31.26 -1.43 17.59
CA LEU A 122 31.02 -0.17 16.88
C LEU A 122 30.13 0.79 17.68
N ALA A 123 29.89 0.53 18.97
CA ALA A 123 29.06 1.38 19.81
C ALA A 123 29.69 2.77 19.93
N ARG A 124 29.05 3.76 19.31
CA ARG A 124 29.34 5.18 19.50
C ARG A 124 28.03 5.89 19.78
N ASN A 125 27.78 6.20 21.04
CA ASN A 125 26.59 6.93 21.45
C ASN A 125 26.91 7.81 22.65
N ALA A 126 26.54 9.09 22.58
CA ALA A 126 26.73 10.06 23.67
C ALA A 126 25.90 9.72 24.92
N ASN A 127 24.81 8.95 24.77
CA ASN A 127 23.92 8.58 25.87
C ASN A 127 24.28 7.23 26.51
N MET A 128 25.56 6.85 26.49
CA MET A 128 26.06 5.59 27.00
C MET A 128 27.15 5.81 28.04
N THR A 129 27.05 5.09 29.16
CA THR A 129 28.07 5.03 30.20
C THR A 129 28.49 3.57 30.41
N LYS A 130 29.75 3.34 30.79
CA LYS A 130 30.24 2.02 31.18
C LYS A 130 30.28 1.97 32.70
N TRP A 131 29.70 0.92 33.26
CA TRP A 131 29.82 0.63 34.69
C TRP A 131 30.19 -0.85 34.80
N ASP A 132 31.28 -1.15 35.51
CA ASP A 132 31.88 -2.48 35.55
C ASP A 132 32.15 -3.00 34.11
N GLU A 133 31.64 -4.17 33.73
CA GLU A 133 31.80 -4.73 32.37
C GLU A 133 30.64 -4.43 31.43
N SER A 134 29.61 -3.72 31.88
CA SER A 134 28.37 -3.54 31.12
C SER A 134 28.14 -2.11 30.66
N LEU A 135 27.45 -1.96 29.53
CA LEU A 135 27.03 -0.68 28.99
C LEU A 135 25.66 -0.28 29.52
N TYR A 136 25.50 0.97 29.92
CA TYR A 136 24.27 1.53 30.45
C TYR A 136 23.87 2.78 29.67
N HIS A 137 22.58 3.08 29.69
CA HIS A 137 22.10 4.38 29.23
C HIS A 137 22.41 5.43 30.31
N THR A 138 22.76 6.66 29.92
CA THR A 138 23.02 7.77 30.87
C THR A 138 21.86 8.03 31.83
N LYS A 139 20.63 7.80 31.37
CA LYS A 139 19.38 7.87 32.16
C LYS A 139 18.99 6.56 32.87
N CYS A 140 19.92 5.64 33.09
CA CYS A 140 19.63 4.41 33.82
C CYS A 140 19.33 4.73 35.30
N LYS A 141 18.26 4.16 35.86
CA LYS A 141 17.88 4.36 37.27
C LYS A 141 18.61 3.43 38.25
N GLY A 142 19.52 2.57 37.79
CA GLY A 142 20.24 1.61 38.65
C GLY A 142 19.38 0.44 39.15
N ALA A 143 18.22 0.71 39.74
CA ALA A 143 17.26 -0.26 40.27
C ALA A 143 16.07 -0.51 39.31
N LEU A 144 15.42 -1.67 39.48
CA LEU A 144 14.25 -2.11 38.72
C LEU A 144 13.06 -2.35 39.65
N SER A 145 11.90 -1.84 39.24
CA SER A 145 10.63 -2.02 39.96
C SER A 145 9.86 -3.29 39.55
N GLY A 146 10.47 -4.22 38.81
CA GLY A 146 9.76 -5.38 38.23
C GLY A 146 10.65 -6.57 37.87
N VAL A 147 10.07 -7.54 37.14
CA VAL A 147 10.71 -8.84 36.79
C VAL A 147 11.68 -8.72 35.59
N GLU A 148 11.66 -7.60 34.86
CA GLU A 148 12.55 -7.42 33.72
C GLU A 148 14.04 -7.44 34.13
N LYS A 149 14.92 -7.83 33.20
CA LYS A 149 16.37 -7.88 33.46
C LYS A 149 17.06 -6.52 33.39
N CYS A 150 16.49 -5.55 32.68
CA CYS A 150 17.09 -4.23 32.47
C CYS A 150 16.00 -3.15 32.38
N CYS A 151 16.36 -1.89 32.60
CA CYS A 151 15.41 -0.78 32.53
C CYS A 151 15.08 -0.43 31.06
N ILE A 152 13.96 0.28 30.87
CA ILE A 152 13.47 0.70 29.55
C ILE A 152 14.56 1.45 28.76
N SER A 153 15.31 2.36 29.39
CA SER A 153 16.38 3.11 28.73
C SER A 153 17.52 2.22 28.23
N CYS A 154 17.94 1.23 29.02
CA CYS A 154 18.96 0.26 28.62
C CYS A 154 18.44 -0.71 27.53
N LYS A 155 17.16 -1.07 27.57
CA LYS A 155 16.48 -1.86 26.53
C LYS A 155 16.46 -1.13 25.19
N TYR A 156 16.14 0.17 25.18
CA TYR A 156 16.22 1.01 24.00
C TYR A 156 17.65 1.15 23.48
N LEU A 157 18.61 1.39 24.38
CA LEU A 157 20.03 1.47 24.02
C LEU A 157 20.50 0.17 23.34
N ARG A 158 20.16 -1.00 23.89
CA ARG A 158 20.50 -2.30 23.28
C ARG A 158 19.94 -2.43 21.86
N ARG A 159 18.67 -2.06 21.64
CA ARG A 159 18.06 -2.10 20.30
C ARG A 159 18.77 -1.16 19.32
N LEU A 160 19.18 0.02 19.77
CA LEU A 160 19.93 0.97 18.95
C LEU A 160 21.30 0.42 18.55
N LEU A 161 22.04 -0.18 19.49
CA LEU A 161 23.36 -0.76 19.24
C LEU A 161 23.28 -1.96 18.27
N LEU A 162 22.25 -2.81 18.40
CA LEU A 162 21.97 -3.89 17.44
C LEU A 162 21.69 -3.35 16.04
N ASN A 163 20.90 -2.28 15.92
CA ASN A 163 20.61 -1.64 14.64
C ASN A 163 21.86 -1.04 13.98
N GLN A 164 22.74 -0.41 14.77
CA GLN A 164 24.02 0.12 14.27
C GLN A 164 24.89 -1.01 13.69
N ARG A 165 25.00 -2.14 14.39
CA ARG A 165 25.71 -3.33 13.91
C ARG A 165 25.12 -3.88 12.60
N CYS A 166 23.80 -3.95 12.49
CA CYS A 166 23.13 -4.37 11.26
C CYS A 166 23.41 -3.42 10.08
N ARG A 167 23.39 -2.11 10.31
CA ARG A 167 23.68 -1.10 9.28
C ARG A 167 25.14 -1.15 8.80
N ALA A 168 26.09 -1.35 9.71
CA ALA A 168 27.50 -1.49 9.36
C ALA A 168 27.77 -2.73 8.46
N ARG A 169 26.93 -3.78 8.56
CA ARG A 169 27.01 -4.99 7.74
C ARG A 169 26.33 -4.89 6.36
N GLN A 170 25.72 -3.75 6.01
CA GLN A 170 24.91 -3.58 4.78
C GLN A 170 25.60 -2.91 3.55
N PRO A 171 26.94 -2.81 3.38
CA PRO A 171 27.51 -2.14 2.20
C PRO A 171 27.10 -2.81 0.86
N LYS A 172 26.84 -4.12 0.88
CA LYS A 172 26.44 -4.90 -0.32
C LYS A 172 25.06 -4.54 -0.88
N LEU A 173 24.16 -3.91 -0.11
CA LEU A 173 22.81 -3.56 -0.60
C LEU A 173 22.83 -2.32 -1.49
N LYS A 174 23.63 -1.31 -1.12
CA LYS A 174 23.78 -0.07 -1.90
C LYS A 174 24.39 -0.36 -3.27
N GLU A 175 25.40 -1.21 -3.32
CA GLU A 175 26.04 -1.64 -4.57
C GLU A 175 25.09 -2.44 -5.48
N LYS A 176 24.30 -3.36 -4.91
CA LYS A 176 23.26 -4.11 -5.64
C LYS A 176 22.19 -3.17 -6.22
N LEU A 177 21.76 -2.16 -5.46
CA LEU A 177 20.77 -1.18 -5.91
C LEU A 177 21.34 -0.28 -7.01
N ALA A 178 22.57 0.20 -6.84
CA ALA A 178 23.28 0.99 -7.85
C ALA A 178 23.44 0.21 -9.17
N ARG A 179 23.78 -1.08 -9.09
CA ARG A 179 23.85 -1.97 -10.26
C ARG A 179 22.49 -2.10 -10.95
N LYS A 180 21.41 -2.33 -10.20
CA LYS A 180 20.04 -2.41 -10.74
C LYS A 180 19.62 -1.10 -11.42
N LEU A 181 19.91 0.03 -10.80
CA LEU A 181 19.61 1.36 -11.35
C LEU A 181 20.36 1.58 -12.66
N ARG A 182 21.66 1.25 -12.72
CA ARG A 182 22.47 1.35 -13.95
C ARG A 182 21.89 0.55 -15.11
N VAL A 183 21.46 -0.69 -14.86
CA VAL A 183 20.83 -1.55 -15.89
C VAL A 183 19.52 -0.94 -16.38
N LYS A 184 18.66 -0.45 -15.48
CA LYS A 184 17.39 0.21 -15.85
C LYS A 184 17.63 1.51 -16.63
N CYS A 185 18.57 2.35 -16.22
CA CYS A 185 18.94 3.56 -16.94
C CYS A 185 19.46 3.24 -18.35
N GLN A 186 20.27 2.18 -18.51
CA GLN A 186 20.75 1.75 -19.81
C GLN A 186 19.62 1.26 -20.71
N ALA A 187 18.67 0.49 -20.18
CA ALA A 187 17.47 0.05 -20.92
C ALA A 187 16.64 1.25 -21.40
N VAL A 188 16.41 2.24 -20.54
CA VAL A 188 15.69 3.48 -20.91
C VAL A 188 16.45 4.25 -21.99
N ARG A 189 17.78 4.37 -21.90
CA ARG A 189 18.58 5.01 -22.95
C ARG A 189 18.44 4.30 -24.30
N ARG A 190 18.51 2.96 -24.32
CA ARG A 190 18.32 2.17 -25.56
C ARG A 190 16.93 2.37 -26.15
N LEU A 191 15.89 2.36 -25.32
CA LEU A 191 14.51 2.61 -25.76
C LEU A 191 14.35 4.02 -26.33
N ARG A 192 14.90 5.05 -25.67
CA ARG A 192 14.87 6.43 -26.18
C ARG A 192 15.60 6.57 -27.52
N ALA A 193 16.76 5.92 -27.67
CA ALA A 193 17.48 5.90 -28.94
C ALA A 193 16.65 5.23 -30.05
N LYS A 194 15.98 4.10 -29.75
CA LYS A 194 15.09 3.42 -30.68
C LYS A 194 13.88 4.27 -31.07
N VAL A 195 13.26 4.97 -30.11
CA VAL A 195 12.18 5.92 -30.39
C VAL A 195 12.68 7.01 -31.34
N LYS A 196 13.83 7.62 -31.06
CA LYS A 196 14.42 8.64 -31.93
C LYS A 196 14.68 8.12 -33.35
N SER A 197 15.23 6.91 -33.51
CA SER A 197 15.45 6.33 -34.84
C SER A 197 14.14 6.03 -35.57
N LEU A 198 13.11 5.58 -34.85
CA LEU A 198 11.79 5.33 -35.44
C LEU A 198 11.11 6.64 -35.85
N ASP A 199 11.21 7.69 -35.03
CA ASP A 199 10.68 9.01 -35.35
C ASP A 199 11.36 9.60 -36.59
N GLN A 200 12.68 9.42 -36.72
CA GLN A 200 13.44 9.80 -37.91
C GLN A 200 12.99 9.01 -39.16
N ALA A 201 12.81 7.69 -39.03
CA ALA A 201 12.30 6.86 -40.13
C ALA A 201 10.87 7.27 -40.54
N ILE A 202 10.01 7.59 -39.57
CA ILE A 202 8.66 8.10 -39.85
C ILE A 202 8.70 9.45 -40.55
N ALA A 203 9.59 10.36 -40.13
CA ALA A 203 9.76 11.65 -40.78
C ALA A 203 10.24 11.50 -42.23
N GLN A 204 11.21 10.62 -42.47
CA GLN A 204 11.69 10.30 -43.81
C GLN A 204 10.57 9.70 -44.68
N MET A 205 9.82 8.72 -44.19
CA MET A 205 8.69 8.14 -44.92
C MET A 205 7.60 9.18 -45.23
N LYS A 206 7.39 10.17 -44.37
CA LYS A 206 6.44 11.27 -44.64
C LYS A 206 6.94 12.16 -45.76
N GLN A 207 8.22 12.52 -45.74
CA GLN A 207 8.84 13.32 -46.80
C GLN A 207 8.77 12.57 -48.15
N GLU A 208 9.14 11.28 -48.17
CA GLU A 208 9.03 10.44 -49.37
C GLU A 208 7.58 10.37 -49.89
N ASN A 209 6.57 10.36 -48.99
CA ASN A 209 5.17 10.38 -49.39
C ASN A 209 4.70 11.75 -49.92
N GLU A 210 5.23 12.87 -49.39
CA GLU A 210 4.93 14.22 -49.87
C GLU A 210 5.54 14.49 -51.26
N GLU A 211 6.69 13.87 -51.55
CA GLU A 211 7.34 13.94 -52.87
C GLU A 211 6.59 13.16 -53.97
N ILE A 212 5.73 12.21 -53.61
CA ILE A 212 4.93 11.45 -54.57
C ILE A 212 3.76 12.30 -55.07
N GLU A 213 3.77 12.60 -56.37
CA GLU A 213 2.69 13.33 -57.03
C GLU A 213 1.35 12.56 -56.97
N GLU A 214 0.28 13.22 -56.51
CA GLU A 214 -1.06 12.63 -56.39
C GLU A 214 -1.59 12.05 -57.73
N SER A 215 -1.16 12.65 -58.84
CA SER A 215 -1.52 12.20 -60.20
C SER A 215 -0.94 10.83 -60.53
N ALA A 216 0.27 10.53 -60.07
CA ALA A 216 0.92 9.23 -60.24
C ALA A 216 0.21 8.14 -59.43
N LEU A 217 -0.24 8.48 -58.21
CA LEU A 217 -1.03 7.58 -57.37
C LEU A 217 -2.39 7.25 -58.00
N LYS A 218 -3.12 8.27 -58.49
CA LYS A 218 -4.41 8.08 -59.19
C LYS A 218 -4.27 7.20 -60.44
N LYS A 219 -3.19 7.38 -61.22
CA LYS A 219 -2.88 6.53 -62.38
C LYS A 219 -2.65 5.07 -61.99
N LYS A 220 -1.93 4.80 -60.89
CA LYS A 220 -1.70 3.43 -60.38
C LYS A 220 -3.01 2.79 -59.88
N ILE A 221 -3.80 3.53 -59.12
CA ILE A 221 -5.12 3.07 -58.62
C ILE A 221 -6.09 2.80 -59.78
N GLY A 222 -6.00 3.58 -60.86
CA GLY A 222 -6.81 3.41 -62.06
C GLY A 222 -6.60 2.07 -62.79
N LYS A 223 -5.44 1.43 -62.62
CA LYS A 223 -5.13 0.12 -63.21
C LYS A 223 -5.77 -1.05 -62.44
N LEU A 224 -6.25 -0.81 -61.23
CA LEU A 224 -6.80 -1.86 -60.38
C LEU A 224 -8.25 -2.19 -60.79
N PRO A 225 -8.68 -3.47 -60.64
CA PRO A 225 -10.07 -3.86 -60.74
C PRO A 225 -10.99 -3.01 -59.83
N PRO A 226 -12.25 -2.76 -60.21
CA PRO A 226 -13.15 -1.87 -59.48
C PRO A 226 -13.26 -2.18 -57.97
N LYS A 227 -13.34 -3.47 -57.61
CA LYS A 227 -13.41 -3.92 -56.21
C LYS A 227 -12.13 -3.61 -55.42
N GLN A 228 -10.97 -3.85 -56.02
CA GLN A 228 -9.68 -3.56 -55.40
C GLN A 228 -9.45 -2.06 -55.27
N LYS A 229 -9.86 -1.29 -56.28
CA LYS A 229 -9.84 0.17 -56.26
C LYS A 229 -10.66 0.73 -55.09
N ALA A 230 -11.88 0.23 -54.88
CA ALA A 230 -12.72 0.64 -53.76
C ALA A 230 -12.05 0.33 -52.40
N ALA A 231 -11.49 -0.86 -52.22
CA ALA A 231 -10.78 -1.26 -51.00
C ALA A 231 -9.58 -0.34 -50.70
N VAL A 232 -8.74 -0.09 -51.72
CA VAL A 232 -7.53 0.75 -51.59
C VAL A 232 -7.90 2.20 -51.26
N LEU A 233 -8.91 2.77 -51.93
CA LEU A 233 -9.38 4.12 -51.62
C LEU A 233 -9.88 4.26 -50.18
N GLN A 234 -10.57 3.23 -49.67
CA GLN A 234 -11.03 3.22 -48.28
C GLN A 234 -9.85 3.10 -47.29
N CYS A 235 -8.79 2.37 -47.64
CA CYS A 235 -7.56 2.36 -46.85
C CYS A 235 -6.92 3.75 -46.76
N PHE A 236 -6.82 4.48 -47.88
CA PHE A 236 -6.30 5.85 -47.88
C PHE A 236 -7.18 6.82 -47.10
N GLU A 237 -8.51 6.73 -47.26
CA GLU A 237 -9.45 7.57 -46.50
C GLU A 237 -9.34 7.33 -44.99
N ALA A 238 -9.18 6.07 -44.56
CA ALA A 238 -8.97 5.74 -43.15
C ALA A 238 -7.62 6.23 -42.62
N ALA A 239 -6.55 6.09 -43.42
CA ALA A 239 -5.21 6.53 -43.04
C ALA A 239 -5.12 8.06 -42.87
N ASN A 240 -5.84 8.82 -43.70
CA ASN A 240 -5.90 10.28 -43.61
C ASN A 240 -6.68 10.82 -42.41
N ARG A 241 -7.43 9.95 -41.70
CA ARG A 241 -8.26 10.35 -40.56
C ARG A 241 -7.51 10.21 -39.24
N LYS A 242 -7.75 11.17 -38.34
CA LYS A 242 -7.25 11.13 -36.95
C LYS A 242 -7.85 9.99 -36.12
N SER A 243 -9.04 9.51 -36.49
CA SER A 243 -9.77 8.45 -35.79
C SER A 243 -10.60 7.61 -36.76
N PRO A 244 -10.69 6.29 -36.55
CA PRO A 244 -11.53 5.40 -37.37
C PRO A 244 -13.03 5.53 -37.06
N LYS A 245 -13.40 6.26 -35.99
CA LYS A 245 -14.81 6.45 -35.61
C LYS A 245 -15.52 7.35 -36.62
N GLY A 246 -16.74 6.98 -37.00
CA GLY A 246 -17.58 7.76 -37.92
C GLY A 246 -17.04 7.79 -39.37
N MET A 247 -16.28 6.78 -39.78
CA MET A 247 -15.90 6.61 -41.18
C MET A 247 -17.14 6.32 -42.04
N ARG A 248 -17.28 7.03 -43.16
CA ARG A 248 -18.33 6.78 -44.15
C ARG A 248 -17.77 5.83 -45.19
N TYR A 249 -18.46 4.73 -45.42
CA TYR A 249 -18.04 3.74 -46.40
C TYR A 249 -18.79 3.97 -47.72
N ASN A 250 -18.10 3.78 -48.84
CA ASN A 250 -18.74 3.72 -50.15
C ASN A 250 -19.78 2.58 -50.16
N PRO A 251 -21.04 2.81 -50.60
CA PRO A 251 -22.06 1.76 -50.72
C PRO A 251 -21.61 0.51 -51.47
N GLU A 252 -20.81 0.65 -52.52
CA GLU A 252 -20.29 -0.49 -53.31
C GLU A 252 -19.32 -1.35 -52.49
N TRP A 253 -18.45 -0.70 -51.72
CA TRP A 253 -17.51 -1.39 -50.82
C TRP A 253 -18.24 -2.06 -49.67
N LEU A 254 -19.26 -1.39 -49.14
CA LEU A 254 -20.09 -1.92 -48.07
C LEU A 254 -20.83 -3.19 -48.53
N LEU A 255 -21.37 -3.21 -49.75
CA LEU A 255 -22.00 -4.39 -50.32
C LEU A 255 -21.02 -5.56 -50.42
N GLU A 256 -19.79 -5.32 -50.87
CA GLU A 256 -18.74 -6.35 -50.91
C GLU A 256 -18.40 -6.87 -49.49
N CYS A 257 -18.37 -5.97 -48.49
CA CYS A 257 -18.17 -6.36 -47.09
C CYS A 257 -19.32 -7.24 -46.56
N ILE A 258 -20.57 -6.95 -46.94
CA ILE A 258 -21.74 -7.79 -46.61
C ILE A 258 -21.57 -9.18 -47.25
N ILE A 259 -21.25 -9.24 -48.55
CA ILE A 259 -21.02 -10.50 -49.28
C ILE A 259 -19.88 -11.31 -48.65
N MET A 260 -18.77 -10.66 -48.31
CA MET A 260 -17.62 -11.30 -47.67
C MET A 260 -18.02 -11.92 -46.32
N ARG A 261 -18.79 -11.19 -45.51
CA ARG A 261 -19.30 -11.70 -44.23
C ARG A 261 -20.30 -12.85 -44.42
N MET A 262 -21.16 -12.79 -45.43
CA MET A 262 -22.08 -13.89 -45.75
C MET A 262 -21.33 -15.17 -46.14
N LYS A 263 -20.22 -15.04 -46.88
CA LYS A 263 -19.37 -16.19 -47.26
C LYS A 263 -18.62 -16.79 -46.08
N SER A 264 -18.05 -15.96 -45.21
CA SER A 264 -17.37 -16.44 -44.01
C SER A 264 -17.34 -15.37 -42.91
N PRO A 265 -18.24 -15.46 -41.91
CA PRO A 265 -18.27 -14.53 -40.79
C PRO A 265 -16.96 -14.56 -39.99
N ARG A 266 -16.38 -15.75 -39.80
CA ARG A 266 -15.14 -15.93 -39.04
C ARG A 266 -13.95 -15.25 -39.72
N LEU A 267 -13.81 -15.42 -41.04
CA LEU A 267 -12.74 -14.77 -41.80
C LEU A 267 -12.91 -13.24 -41.77
N TYR A 268 -14.14 -12.76 -41.95
CA TYR A 268 -14.42 -11.32 -41.88
C TYR A 268 -14.01 -10.73 -40.51
N GLU A 269 -14.36 -11.40 -39.42
CA GLU A 269 -13.99 -10.95 -38.07
C GLU A 269 -12.48 -10.99 -37.82
N HIS A 270 -11.78 -11.99 -38.37
CA HIS A 270 -10.31 -12.06 -38.29
C HIS A 270 -9.65 -10.90 -39.04
N VAL A 271 -10.03 -10.68 -40.31
CA VAL A 271 -9.50 -9.58 -41.14
C VAL A 271 -9.77 -8.22 -40.50
N TRP A 272 -10.94 -8.03 -39.89
CA TRP A 272 -11.29 -6.80 -39.17
C TRP A 272 -10.49 -6.61 -37.87
N ARG A 273 -10.35 -7.66 -37.06
CA ARG A 273 -9.67 -7.60 -35.75
C ARG A 273 -8.17 -7.35 -35.89
N GLU A 274 -7.54 -8.06 -36.81
CA GLU A 274 -6.12 -7.93 -37.14
C GLU A 274 -5.82 -6.68 -37.99
N LYS A 275 -6.85 -5.89 -38.34
CA LYS A 275 -6.75 -4.65 -39.13
C LYS A 275 -6.03 -4.86 -40.47
N ILE A 276 -6.21 -6.02 -41.08
CA ILE A 276 -5.63 -6.37 -42.38
C ILE A 276 -6.24 -5.49 -43.48
N LEU A 277 -7.55 -5.23 -43.41
CA LEU A 277 -8.28 -4.31 -44.28
C LEU A 277 -9.16 -3.36 -43.48
N VAL A 278 -9.48 -2.21 -44.07
CA VAL A 278 -10.42 -1.25 -43.50
C VAL A 278 -11.84 -1.75 -43.73
N LEU A 279 -12.34 -2.50 -42.76
CA LEU A 279 -13.68 -3.10 -42.78
C LEU A 279 -14.64 -2.41 -41.80
N PRO A 280 -15.92 -2.25 -42.18
CA PRO A 280 -16.97 -1.82 -41.26
C PRO A 280 -17.14 -2.79 -40.09
N SER A 281 -17.51 -2.25 -38.93
CA SER A 281 -17.84 -3.08 -37.77
C SER A 281 -19.10 -3.92 -38.00
N ARG A 282 -19.26 -4.97 -37.19
CA ARG A 282 -20.47 -5.80 -37.18
C ARG A 282 -21.77 -5.00 -37.02
N THR A 283 -21.73 -3.99 -36.15
CA THR A 283 -22.84 -3.06 -35.89
C THR A 283 -23.10 -2.13 -37.07
N CYS A 284 -22.06 -1.68 -37.77
CA CYS A 284 -22.21 -0.89 -38.98
C CYS A 284 -22.90 -1.70 -40.08
N LEU A 285 -22.41 -2.90 -40.38
CA LEU A 285 -23.05 -3.79 -41.36
C LEU A 285 -24.50 -4.08 -40.99
N GLY A 286 -24.78 -4.38 -39.71
CA GLY A 286 -26.14 -4.62 -39.23
C GLY A 286 -27.08 -3.43 -39.43
N LYS A 287 -26.59 -2.19 -39.25
CA LYS A 287 -27.39 -0.98 -39.52
C LYS A 287 -27.82 -0.89 -40.99
N TYR A 288 -26.91 -1.19 -41.91
CA TYR A 288 -27.21 -1.15 -43.34
C TYR A 288 -28.06 -2.34 -43.78
N MET A 289 -27.82 -3.54 -43.25
CA MET A 289 -28.68 -4.70 -43.53
C MET A 289 -30.12 -4.48 -43.07
N ARG A 290 -30.34 -3.79 -41.94
CA ARG A 290 -31.68 -3.44 -41.47
C ARG A 290 -32.46 -2.50 -42.38
N GLN A 291 -31.80 -1.78 -43.29
CA GLN A 291 -32.50 -0.96 -44.29
C GLN A 291 -33.18 -1.84 -45.35
N TYR A 292 -32.74 -3.09 -45.50
CA TYR A 292 -33.38 -4.07 -46.37
C TYR A 292 -34.43 -4.82 -45.55
N GLU A 293 -35.66 -4.31 -45.56
CA GLU A 293 -36.79 -5.02 -44.97
C GLU A 293 -37.23 -6.17 -45.88
N SER A 294 -37.19 -7.40 -45.35
CA SER A 294 -37.89 -8.54 -45.94
C SER A 294 -39.29 -8.62 -45.34
N SER A 295 -40.29 -8.16 -46.08
CA SER A 295 -41.69 -8.40 -45.73
C SER A 295 -42.14 -9.78 -46.23
N PHE A 296 -43.20 -10.31 -45.64
CA PHE A 296 -43.91 -11.47 -46.19
C PHE A 296 -44.44 -11.15 -47.60
N GLY A 297 -44.51 -12.18 -48.45
CA GLY A 297 -44.96 -12.07 -49.84
C GLY A 297 -43.88 -11.55 -50.80
N PHE A 298 -44.32 -11.01 -51.94
CA PHE A 298 -43.42 -10.55 -52.99
C PHE A 298 -42.81 -9.18 -52.65
N ASN A 299 -41.48 -9.12 -52.63
CA ASN A 299 -40.79 -7.84 -52.46
C ASN A 299 -40.75 -7.07 -53.78
N GLY A 300 -41.58 -6.03 -53.89
CA GLY A 300 -41.68 -5.18 -55.08
C GLY A 300 -40.35 -4.52 -55.48
N THR A 301 -39.46 -4.23 -54.53
CA THR A 301 -38.14 -3.65 -54.83
C THR A 301 -37.23 -4.67 -55.52
N VAL A 302 -37.28 -5.93 -55.08
CA VAL A 302 -36.54 -7.04 -55.70
C VAL A 302 -37.07 -7.32 -57.10
N LEU A 303 -38.39 -7.43 -57.25
CA LEU A 303 -39.02 -7.64 -58.57
C LEU A 303 -38.71 -6.49 -59.54
N SER A 304 -38.73 -5.24 -59.07
CA SER A 304 -38.32 -4.07 -59.87
C SER A 304 -36.85 -4.14 -60.27
N GLY A 305 -35.98 -4.61 -59.37
CA GLY A 305 -34.56 -4.85 -59.66
C GLY A 305 -34.36 -5.95 -60.71
N ILE A 306 -35.09 -7.05 -60.60
CA ILE A 306 -35.10 -8.13 -61.59
C ILE A 306 -35.59 -7.60 -62.94
N ALA A 307 -36.71 -6.86 -62.98
CA ALA A 307 -37.24 -6.26 -64.20
C ALA A 307 -36.21 -5.35 -64.89
N LYS A 308 -35.52 -4.49 -64.13
CA LYS A 308 -34.43 -3.64 -64.68
C LYS A 308 -33.27 -4.47 -65.24
N LYS A 309 -32.93 -5.59 -64.60
CA LYS A 309 -31.86 -6.48 -65.06
C LYS A 309 -32.26 -7.25 -66.33
N THR A 310 -33.52 -7.67 -66.42
CA THR A 310 -34.04 -8.47 -67.54
C THR A 310 -34.39 -7.64 -68.78
N GLN A 311 -34.51 -6.31 -68.67
CA GLN A 311 -34.73 -5.40 -69.81
C GLN A 311 -33.70 -5.56 -70.94
N LYS A 312 -32.45 -5.89 -70.59
CA LYS A 312 -31.36 -6.07 -71.56
C LYS A 312 -31.21 -7.51 -72.07
N MET A 313 -32.04 -8.43 -71.58
CA MET A 313 -31.98 -9.85 -71.94
C MET A 313 -32.82 -10.12 -73.19
N THR A 314 -32.39 -11.10 -73.99
CA THR A 314 -33.18 -11.61 -75.11
C THR A 314 -34.50 -12.18 -74.60
N GLU A 315 -35.50 -12.27 -75.47
CA GLU A 315 -36.82 -12.83 -75.13
C GLU A 315 -36.68 -14.24 -74.52
N PHE A 316 -35.86 -15.10 -75.14
CA PHE A 316 -35.55 -16.42 -74.60
C PHE A 316 -34.89 -16.37 -73.22
N GLY A 317 -34.00 -15.38 -72.97
CA GLY A 317 -33.36 -15.19 -71.68
C GLY A 317 -34.28 -14.65 -70.58
N ARG A 318 -35.50 -14.19 -70.94
CA ARG A 318 -36.52 -13.75 -69.98
C ARG A 318 -37.44 -14.89 -69.54
N HIS A 319 -37.44 -16.03 -70.24
CA HIS A 319 -38.18 -17.21 -69.81
C HIS A 319 -37.55 -17.82 -68.55
N GLY A 320 -38.37 -18.09 -67.55
CA GLY A 320 -37.98 -18.74 -66.31
C GLY A 320 -39.19 -19.38 -65.63
N GLY A 321 -38.94 -20.33 -64.74
CA GLY A 321 -39.96 -20.97 -63.91
C GLY A 321 -39.91 -20.44 -62.48
N ILE A 322 -41.07 -20.35 -61.83
CA ILE A 322 -41.16 -20.15 -60.39
C ILE A 322 -41.34 -21.52 -59.76
N ILE A 323 -40.36 -21.96 -58.98
CA ILE A 323 -40.43 -23.19 -58.22
C ILE A 323 -40.69 -22.80 -56.76
N LEU A 324 -41.79 -23.27 -56.23
CA LEU A 324 -42.17 -23.06 -54.84
C LEU A 324 -41.90 -24.36 -54.08
N GLY A 325 -41.31 -24.22 -52.89
CA GLY A 325 -41.07 -25.30 -51.97
C GLY A 325 -41.26 -24.80 -50.55
N GLU A 326 -41.75 -25.67 -49.68
CA GLU A 326 -41.93 -25.36 -48.27
C GLU A 326 -40.75 -25.92 -47.46
N MET A 327 -40.32 -25.18 -46.46
CA MET A 327 -39.27 -25.60 -45.55
C MET A 327 -39.81 -25.53 -44.13
N LYS A 328 -39.71 -26.64 -43.39
CA LYS A 328 -40.04 -26.66 -41.97
C LYS A 328 -38.99 -25.84 -41.20
N LEU A 329 -39.46 -24.88 -40.41
CA LEU A 329 -38.65 -24.10 -39.48
C LEU A 329 -38.86 -24.64 -38.05
N ASP A 330 -37.90 -24.37 -37.16
CA ASP A 330 -38.09 -24.67 -35.75
C ASP A 330 -39.16 -23.74 -35.15
N GLU A 331 -40.11 -24.32 -34.44
CA GLU A 331 -41.18 -23.59 -33.77
C GLU A 331 -40.61 -22.85 -32.55
N ASN A 332 -40.33 -21.55 -32.72
CA ASN A 332 -39.84 -20.70 -31.65
C ASN A 332 -40.46 -19.31 -31.70
N PHE A 333 -40.44 -18.65 -30.54
CA PHE A 333 -40.98 -17.31 -30.36
C PHE A 333 -39.82 -16.34 -30.21
N THR A 334 -39.77 -15.31 -31.05
CA THR A 334 -38.73 -14.29 -30.97
C THR A 334 -39.35 -12.90 -30.98
N VAL A 335 -38.95 -12.07 -30.03
CA VAL A 335 -39.34 -10.66 -30.01
C VAL A 335 -38.26 -9.87 -30.74
N ALA A 336 -38.62 -9.25 -31.86
CA ALA A 336 -37.74 -8.40 -32.62
C ALA A 336 -37.45 -7.12 -31.82
N ALA A 337 -36.29 -7.08 -31.16
CA ALA A 337 -35.88 -6.01 -30.23
C ALA A 337 -35.88 -4.57 -30.81
N GLY A 338 -35.99 -4.41 -32.13
CA GLY A 338 -36.07 -3.09 -32.79
C GLY A 338 -37.48 -2.60 -33.10
N THR A 339 -38.44 -3.51 -33.33
CA THR A 339 -39.82 -3.18 -33.73
C THR A 339 -40.83 -3.53 -32.64
N GLY A 340 -40.44 -4.34 -31.65
CA GLY A 340 -41.34 -4.91 -30.65
C GLY A 340 -42.31 -5.94 -31.24
N LYS A 341 -42.13 -6.31 -32.52
CA LYS A 341 -42.95 -7.33 -33.18
C LYS A 341 -42.55 -8.71 -32.67
N ILE A 342 -43.57 -9.54 -32.50
CA ILE A 342 -43.44 -10.94 -32.17
C ILE A 342 -43.36 -11.69 -33.50
N ASP A 343 -42.20 -12.29 -33.75
CA ASP A 343 -41.95 -13.18 -34.89
C ASP A 343 -42.07 -14.64 -34.39
N GLY A 344 -42.90 -15.44 -35.05
CA GLY A 344 -43.17 -16.83 -34.67
C GLY A 344 -44.62 -17.27 -34.92
N PHE A 345 -45.55 -16.33 -35.07
CA PHE A 345 -46.89 -16.62 -35.55
C PHE A 345 -46.90 -16.67 -37.09
N VAL A 346 -47.14 -17.86 -37.65
CA VAL A 346 -47.40 -18.01 -39.08
C VAL A 346 -48.89 -17.71 -39.29
N ASP A 347 -49.20 -16.45 -39.57
CA ASP A 347 -50.54 -16.06 -39.99
C ASP A 347 -50.74 -16.45 -41.46
N LEU A 348 -51.46 -17.55 -41.68
CA LEU A 348 -51.86 -18.01 -43.01
C LEU A 348 -53.14 -17.31 -43.50
N GLY A 349 -53.58 -16.25 -42.81
CA GLY A 349 -54.79 -15.49 -43.11
C GLY A 349 -56.04 -16.37 -43.03
N PRO A 350 -56.83 -16.50 -44.12
CA PRO A 350 -58.06 -17.30 -44.11
C PRO A 350 -57.83 -18.81 -43.98
N PHE A 351 -56.58 -19.28 -44.03
CA PHE A 351 -56.21 -20.69 -43.88
C PHE A 351 -55.69 -21.05 -42.49
N THR A 352 -55.61 -20.08 -41.57
CA THR A 352 -55.27 -20.32 -40.17
C THR A 352 -56.44 -21.03 -39.50
N THR A 353 -56.25 -22.27 -39.03
CA THR A 353 -57.35 -23.03 -38.41
C THR A 353 -57.69 -22.49 -37.02
N GLU A 354 -58.92 -22.72 -36.52
CA GLU A 354 -59.31 -22.30 -35.16
C GLU A 354 -58.40 -22.89 -34.07
N ALA A 355 -57.84 -24.08 -34.30
CA ALA A 355 -56.88 -24.72 -33.42
C ALA A 355 -55.52 -23.99 -33.37
N ASP A 356 -55.10 -23.38 -34.48
CA ASP A 356 -53.89 -22.54 -34.55
C ASP A 356 -54.13 -21.20 -33.83
N ASN A 357 -55.33 -20.63 -33.97
CA ASN A 357 -55.76 -19.42 -33.25
C ASN A 357 -55.80 -19.60 -31.72
N LEU A 358 -56.20 -20.78 -31.23
CA LEU A 358 -56.22 -21.10 -29.79
C LEU A 358 -54.81 -21.18 -29.17
N ARG A 359 -53.81 -21.65 -29.92
CA ARG A 359 -52.40 -21.61 -29.49
C ARG A 359 -51.84 -20.19 -29.36
N HIS A 360 -52.49 -19.19 -29.96
CA HIS A 360 -52.07 -17.79 -29.92
C HIS A 360 -52.48 -17.03 -28.64
N VAL A 361 -53.47 -17.52 -27.89
CA VAL A 361 -54.05 -16.78 -26.75
C VAL A 361 -53.55 -17.30 -25.39
N THR A 362 -53.00 -18.52 -25.33
CA THR A 362 -52.69 -19.19 -24.05
C THR A 362 -51.22 -19.08 -23.62
N MET A 363 -50.58 -17.91 -23.71
CA MET A 363 -49.32 -17.63 -22.98
C MET A 363 -49.22 -16.13 -22.65
N VAL A 364 -49.84 -15.73 -21.54
CA VAL A 364 -49.51 -14.51 -20.80
C VAL A 364 -48.66 -14.89 -19.61
#